data_AF-A0A235EUS3-F1
#
_entry.id   AF-A0A235EUS3-F1
#
_cell.length_a   1.000
_cell.length_b   1.000
_cell.length_c   1.000
_cell.angle_alpha   90.00
_cell.angle_beta   90.00
_cell.angle_gamma   90.00
#
_symmetry.space_group_name_H-M   'P 1'
#
loop_
_entity.id
_entity.type
_entity.pdbx_description
1 polymer ?
#
loop_
_entity_poly.entity_id
_entity_poly.type
_entity_poly.pdbx_seq_one_letter_code
_entity_poly.pdbx_strand_id
1 'polypeptide(L)'
;MKNGDSKRGKSYNVKVADWVAPRLSEYVEEYRDTLLDGKESPYLFVAGKSVRLWEGLGPTVQAVTQKYIPGSAGFGPHALRHLVATDWLRRYPGDFLTVAELLNDRLETVLASYAHLKRDDSFSRYEAHVSMMMNS
;
A
#
# COMPACT_ATOMS: atom_id res chain seq x y z
N MET A 1 -14.92 -10.83 18.14
CA MET A 1 -14.46 -9.77 17.22
C MET A 1 -13.99 -8.61 18.08
N LYS A 2 -12.68 -8.28 18.05
CA LYS A 2 -12.13 -7.20 18.87
C LYS A 2 -12.34 -5.88 18.13
N ASN A 3 -13.40 -5.17 18.49
CA ASN A 3 -13.58 -3.76 18.12
C ASN A 3 -12.56 -2.96 18.94
N GLY A 4 -11.37 -2.77 18.38
CA GLY A 4 -10.34 -1.92 18.97
C GLY A 4 -10.57 -0.49 18.51
N ASP A 5 -10.75 0.42 19.48
CA ASP A 5 -10.75 1.86 19.30
C ASP A 5 -9.69 2.30 18.27
N SER A 6 -10.14 2.91 17.18
CA SER A 6 -9.24 3.58 16.24
C SER A 6 -8.63 4.79 16.95
N LYS A 7 -7.33 4.70 17.28
CA LYS A 7 -6.57 5.87 17.73
C LYS A 7 -6.75 6.99 16.71
N ARG A 8 -7.30 8.12 17.16
CA ARG A 8 -7.53 9.34 16.38
C ARG A 8 -6.24 9.70 15.60
N GLY A 9 -6.21 9.37 14.31
CA GLY A 9 -5.05 9.66 13.47
C GLY A 9 -4.88 11.18 13.35
N LYS A 10 -3.62 11.64 13.29
CA LYS A 10 -3.35 13.05 12.93
C LYS A 10 -3.88 13.29 11.52
N SER A 11 -4.55 14.42 11.31
CA SER A 11 -4.85 14.89 9.95
C SER A 11 -3.54 15.29 9.28
N TYR A 12 -3.32 14.84 8.05
CA TYR A 12 -2.16 15.20 7.25
C TYR A 12 -2.58 15.33 5.79
N ASN A 13 -1.85 16.16 5.04
CA ASN A 13 -1.99 16.26 3.60
C ASN A 13 -0.92 15.40 2.94
N VAL A 14 -1.31 14.65 1.92
CA VAL A 14 -0.43 13.81 1.12
C VAL A 14 -0.63 14.19 -0.34
N LYS A 15 0.48 14.32 -1.07
CA LYS A 15 0.43 14.47 -2.52
C LYS A 15 -0.10 13.16 -3.11
N VAL A 16 -1.20 13.25 -3.86
CA VAL A 16 -1.66 12.13 -4.69
C VAL A 16 -0.62 11.89 -5.78
N ALA A 17 -0.23 10.64 -5.99
CA ALA A 17 0.71 10.29 -7.05
C ALA A 17 0.18 10.77 -8.41
N ASP A 18 1.07 11.33 -9.25
CA ASP A 18 0.67 12.01 -10.49
C ASP A 18 -0.12 11.10 -11.45
N TRP A 19 0.13 9.78 -11.41
CA TRP A 19 -0.60 8.79 -12.21
C TRP A 19 -1.99 8.42 -11.65
N VAL A 20 -2.25 8.70 -10.37
CA VAL A 20 -3.54 8.46 -9.69
C VAL A 20 -4.47 9.67 -9.87
N ALA A 21 -3.92 10.88 -9.86
CA ALA A 21 -4.67 12.13 -9.97
C ALA A 21 -5.70 12.15 -11.12
N PRO A 22 -5.37 11.78 -12.39
CA PRO A 22 -6.36 11.79 -13.47
C PRO A 22 -7.48 10.77 -13.24
N ARG A 23 -7.19 9.60 -12.67
CA ARG A 23 -8.20 8.57 -12.38
C ARG A 23 -9.17 8.99 -11.28
N LEU A 24 -8.67 9.70 -10.26
CA LEU A 24 -9.53 10.26 -9.22
C LEU A 24 -10.40 11.39 -9.75
N SER A 25 -9.87 12.21 -10.66
CA SER A 25 -10.64 13.30 -11.29
C SER A 25 -11.77 12.72 -12.13
N GLU A 26 -11.47 11.74 -13.00
CA GLU A 26 -12.48 10.99 -13.77
C GLU A 26 -13.54 10.35 -12.87
N TYR A 27 -13.14 9.74 -11.75
CA TYR A 27 -14.08 9.22 -10.76
C TYR A 27 -15.04 10.26 -10.22
N VAL A 28 -14.52 11.41 -9.78
CA VAL A 28 -15.32 12.47 -9.17
C VAL A 28 -16.23 13.14 -10.21
N GLU A 29 -15.71 13.39 -11.42
CA GLU A 29 -16.39 14.17 -12.45
C GLU A 29 -17.39 13.35 -13.27
N GLU A 30 -17.12 12.07 -13.53
CA GLU A 30 -17.94 11.27 -14.45
C GLU A 30 -18.80 10.22 -13.73
N TYR A 31 -18.24 9.52 -12.74
CA TYR A 31 -18.89 8.35 -12.16
C TYR A 31 -19.58 8.61 -10.83
N ARG A 32 -19.00 9.47 -9.99
CA ARG A 32 -19.46 9.66 -8.60
C ARG A 32 -20.90 10.19 -8.54
N ASP A 33 -21.25 11.15 -9.39
CA ASP A 33 -22.61 11.71 -9.44
C ASP A 33 -23.64 10.66 -9.86
N THR A 34 -23.30 9.79 -10.81
CA THR A 34 -24.14 8.65 -11.21
C THR A 34 -24.37 7.67 -10.05
N LEU A 35 -23.35 7.44 -9.21
CA LEU A 35 -23.47 6.58 -8.03
C LEU A 35 -24.29 7.22 -6.92
N LEU A 36 -24.31 8.56 -6.84
CA LEU A 36 -25.04 9.32 -5.83
C LEU A 36 -26.50 9.53 -6.16
N ASP A 37 -26.88 9.53 -7.44
CA ASP A 37 -28.26 9.68 -7.89
C ASP A 37 -28.91 10.97 -7.32
N GLY A 38 -28.18 12.08 -7.45
CA GLY A 38 -28.60 13.40 -6.97
C GLY A 38 -28.56 13.62 -5.46
N LYS A 39 -27.96 12.69 -4.70
CA LYS A 39 -27.84 12.80 -3.23
C LYS A 39 -26.46 13.30 -2.81
N GLU A 40 -26.41 14.03 -1.71
CA GLU A 40 -25.16 14.47 -1.10
C GLU A 40 -24.52 13.38 -0.22
N SER A 41 -23.20 13.26 -0.26
CA SER A 41 -22.44 12.36 0.61
C SER A 41 -21.10 12.97 1.02
N PRO A 42 -20.72 12.87 2.31
CA PRO A 42 -19.43 13.35 2.80
C PRO A 42 -18.26 12.43 2.43
N TYR A 43 -18.50 11.25 1.86
CA TYR A 43 -17.46 10.28 1.54
C TYR A 43 -16.96 10.44 0.11
N LEU A 44 -15.64 10.39 -0.09
CA LEU A 44 -15.06 10.40 -1.43
C LEU A 44 -15.56 9.20 -2.23
N PHE A 45 -15.31 7.98 -1.74
CA PHE A 45 -15.78 6.74 -2.36
C PHE A 45 -17.11 6.28 -1.75
N VAL A 46 -18.14 6.20 -2.60
CA VAL A 46 -19.50 5.85 -2.19
C VAL A 46 -19.89 4.46 -2.67
N ALA A 47 -20.71 3.77 -1.87
CA ALA A 47 -21.36 2.55 -2.30
C ALA A 47 -22.36 2.85 -3.43
N GLY A 48 -22.52 1.95 -4.40
CA GLY A 48 -23.37 2.23 -5.57
C GLY A 48 -24.83 2.53 -5.19
N LYS A 49 -25.38 3.60 -5.79
CA LYS A 49 -26.74 4.11 -5.53
C LYS A 49 -26.99 4.45 -4.04
N SER A 50 -25.95 4.86 -3.33
CA SER A 50 -25.99 5.09 -1.88
C SER A 50 -25.14 6.29 -1.48
N VAL A 51 -25.52 6.94 -0.37
CA VAL A 51 -24.72 8.00 0.27
C VAL A 51 -23.71 7.46 1.29
N ARG A 52 -23.69 6.13 1.49
CA ARG A 52 -22.82 5.48 2.46
C ARG A 52 -21.41 5.28 1.92
N LEU A 53 -20.45 5.21 2.85
CA LEU A 53 -19.07 4.82 2.56
C LEU A 53 -19.02 3.48 1.84
N TRP A 54 -18.14 3.39 0.85
CA TRP A 54 -17.84 2.11 0.23
C TRP A 54 -16.95 1.24 1.12
N GLU A 55 -17.50 0.14 1.63
CA GLU A 55 -16.78 -0.84 2.47
C GLU A 55 -16.19 -2.00 1.65
N GLY A 56 -16.41 -2.01 0.32
CA GLY A 56 -16.03 -3.11 -0.56
C GLY A 56 -14.58 -3.13 -1.02
N LEU A 57 -13.73 -2.20 -0.57
CA LEU A 57 -12.34 -2.08 -1.04
C LEU A 57 -11.56 -3.39 -0.88
N GLY A 58 -11.65 -4.03 0.29
CA GLY A 58 -10.95 -5.30 0.57
C GLY A 58 -11.35 -6.42 -0.39
N PRO A 59 -12.65 -6.81 -0.42
CA PRO A 59 -13.16 -7.80 -1.36
C PRO A 59 -12.87 -7.49 -2.83
N THR A 60 -12.96 -6.22 -3.24
CA THR A 60 -12.68 -5.80 -4.61
C THR A 60 -11.21 -5.99 -4.97
N VAL A 61 -10.27 -5.58 -4.10
CA VAL A 61 -8.84 -5.80 -4.35
C VAL A 61 -8.51 -7.30 -4.41
N GLN A 62 -9.11 -8.11 -3.55
CA GLN A 62 -8.94 -9.56 -3.58
C GLN A 62 -9.47 -10.18 -4.89
N ALA A 63 -10.67 -9.79 -5.31
CA ALA A 63 -11.26 -10.28 -6.56
C ALA A 63 -10.44 -9.87 -7.80
N VAL A 64 -9.95 -8.62 -7.83
CA VAL A 64 -9.10 -8.12 -8.92
C VAL A 64 -7.78 -8.89 -8.98
N THR A 65 -7.11 -9.06 -7.84
CA THR A 65 -5.83 -9.79 -7.80
C THR A 65 -5.99 -11.27 -8.14
N GLN A 66 -7.07 -11.92 -7.69
CA GLN A 66 -7.40 -13.29 -8.08
C GLN A 66 -7.62 -13.41 -9.59
N LYS A 67 -8.33 -12.45 -10.18
CA LYS A 67 -8.67 -12.47 -11.61
C LYS A 67 -7.47 -12.27 -12.51
N TYR A 68 -6.55 -11.37 -12.14
CA TYR A 68 -5.49 -10.91 -13.03
C TYR A 68 -4.09 -11.44 -12.70
N ILE A 69 -3.90 -12.16 -11.60
CA ILE A 69 -2.62 -12.78 -11.25
C ILE A 69 -2.75 -14.31 -11.39
N PRO A 70 -2.20 -14.90 -12.47
CA PRO A 70 -2.30 -16.34 -12.69
C PRO A 70 -1.83 -17.16 -11.50
N GLY A 71 -2.62 -18.16 -11.10
CA GLY A 71 -2.31 -19.04 -9.97
C GLY A 71 -2.50 -18.41 -8.59
N SER A 72 -2.98 -17.17 -8.49
CA SER A 72 -3.28 -16.53 -7.22
C SER A 72 -4.71 -16.83 -6.75
N ALA A 73 -4.87 -17.09 -5.45
CA ALA A 73 -6.19 -17.10 -4.80
C ALA A 73 -6.72 -15.68 -4.51
N GLY A 74 -5.99 -14.63 -4.93
CA GLY A 74 -6.24 -13.24 -4.60
C GLY A 74 -5.70 -12.84 -3.24
N PHE A 75 -5.48 -11.54 -3.06
CA PHE A 75 -5.01 -10.96 -1.81
C PHE A 75 -5.53 -9.54 -1.62
N GLY A 76 -5.66 -9.12 -0.36
CA GLY A 76 -6.21 -7.81 -0.01
C GLY A 76 -5.18 -6.68 0.07
N PRO A 77 -5.63 -5.45 0.44
CA PRO A 77 -4.78 -4.27 0.51
C PRO A 77 -3.55 -4.40 1.43
N HIS A 78 -3.66 -5.17 2.52
CA HIS A 78 -2.54 -5.41 3.42
C HIS A 78 -1.38 -6.13 2.72
N ALA A 79 -1.67 -7.18 1.94
CA ALA A 79 -0.64 -7.88 1.17
C ALA A 79 -0.04 -6.98 0.08
N LEU A 80 -0.86 -6.13 -0.56
CA LEU A 80 -0.37 -5.16 -1.52
C LEU A 80 0.62 -4.17 -0.89
N ARG A 81 0.37 -3.71 0.34
CA ARG A 81 1.32 -2.89 1.12
C ARG A 81 2.65 -3.62 1.36
N HIS A 82 2.60 -4.91 1.70
CA HIS A 82 3.81 -5.74 1.88
C HIS A 82 4.60 -5.90 0.58
N LEU A 83 3.92 -6.09 -0.56
CA LEU A 83 4.56 -6.21 -1.88
C LEU A 83 5.33 -4.94 -2.22
N VAL A 84 4.70 -3.77 -2.06
CA VAL A 84 5.32 -2.47 -2.34
C VAL A 84 6.55 -2.25 -1.46
N ALA A 85 6.45 -2.50 -0.15
CA ALA A 85 7.56 -2.32 0.78
C ALA A 85 8.72 -3.28 0.50
N THR A 86 8.40 -4.56 0.24
CA THR A 86 9.41 -5.59 -0.04
C THR A 86 10.12 -5.32 -1.36
N ASP A 87 9.39 -4.95 -2.42
CA ASP A 87 10.00 -4.59 -3.72
C ASP A 87 10.93 -3.37 -3.58
N TRP A 88 10.52 -2.34 -2.84
CA TRP A 88 11.37 -1.16 -2.59
C TRP A 88 12.66 -1.55 -1.86
N LEU A 89 12.56 -2.27 -0.74
CA LEU A 89 13.73 -2.60 0.09
C LEU A 89 14.67 -3.59 -0.58
N ARG A 90 14.19 -4.44 -1.47
CA ARG A 90 15.06 -5.30 -2.30
C ARG A 90 15.89 -4.48 -3.30
N ARG A 91 15.37 -3.37 -3.80
CA ARG A 91 16.09 -2.47 -4.73
C ARG A 91 16.95 -1.45 -4.00
N TYR A 92 16.50 -1.00 -2.82
CA TYR A 92 17.17 -0.01 -2.00
C TYR A 92 17.32 -0.52 -0.55
N PRO A 93 18.25 -1.46 -0.30
CA PRO A 93 18.43 -2.06 1.02
C PRO A 93 18.68 -1.02 2.11
N GLY A 94 17.89 -1.09 3.17
CA GLY A 94 18.04 -0.23 4.35
C GLY A 94 17.25 1.09 4.30
N ASP A 95 16.56 1.40 3.20
CA ASP A 95 15.75 2.61 3.05
C ASP A 95 14.37 2.49 3.73
N PHE A 96 14.38 2.23 5.04
CA PHE A 96 13.17 2.02 5.84
C PHE A 96 12.39 3.31 6.07
N LEU A 97 13.04 4.47 6.00
CA LEU A 97 12.38 5.76 6.17
C LEU A 97 11.42 6.04 5.01
N THR A 98 11.88 5.85 3.77
CA THR A 98 11.02 6.00 2.59
C THR A 98 9.84 5.03 2.63
N VAL A 99 10.05 3.79 3.08
CA VAL A 99 8.93 2.83 3.25
C VAL A 99 7.94 3.30 4.30
N ALA A 100 8.39 3.87 5.42
CA ALA A 100 7.51 4.41 6.46
C ALA A 100 6.65 5.57 5.93
N GLU A 101 7.24 6.47 5.15
CA GLU A 101 6.54 7.56 4.49
C GLU A 101 5.54 7.05 3.44
N LEU A 102 5.97 6.13 2.57
CA LEU A 102 5.15 5.53 1.51
C LEU A 102 3.94 4.78 2.07
N LEU A 103 4.13 4.08 3.18
CA LEU A 103 3.08 3.33 3.86
C LEU A 103 2.26 4.19 4.82
N ASN A 104 2.67 5.43 5.10
CA ASN A 104 2.17 6.25 6.20
C ASN A 104 2.07 5.43 7.51
N ASP A 105 3.19 4.80 7.88
CA ASP A 105 3.33 4.01 9.10
C ASP A 105 4.49 4.54 9.93
N ARG A 106 4.59 4.12 11.18
CA ARG A 106 5.70 4.47 12.04
C ARG A 106 6.95 3.70 11.63
N LEU A 107 8.10 4.35 11.67
CA LEU A 107 9.39 3.73 11.33
C LEU A 107 9.64 2.48 12.20
N GLU A 108 9.24 2.49 13.47
CA GLU A 108 9.38 1.34 14.35
C GLU A 108 8.55 0.13 13.88
N THR A 109 7.34 0.37 13.36
CA THR A 109 6.49 -0.69 12.78
C THR A 109 7.15 -1.28 11.52
N VAL A 110 7.70 -0.41 10.66
CA VAL A 110 8.38 -0.81 9.42
C VAL A 110 9.62 -1.64 9.73
N LEU A 111 10.47 -1.17 10.66
CA LEU A 111 11.66 -1.92 11.09
C LEU A 111 11.28 -3.28 11.68
N ALA A 112 10.27 -3.33 12.56
CA ALA A 112 9.79 -4.60 13.12
C ALA A 112 9.32 -5.58 12.03
N SER A 113 8.73 -5.06 10.95
CA SER A 113 8.20 -5.86 9.84
C SER A 113 9.28 -6.31 8.86
N TYR A 114 10.26 -5.48 8.53
CA TYR A 114 11.15 -5.69 7.37
C TYR A 114 12.65 -5.71 7.69
N ALA A 115 13.09 -5.46 8.92
CA ALA A 115 14.53 -5.43 9.26
C ALA A 115 15.26 -6.76 8.99
N HIS A 116 14.52 -7.87 8.89
CA HIS A 116 15.09 -9.17 8.53
C HIS A 116 15.66 -9.17 7.10
N LEU A 117 15.05 -8.46 6.14
CA LEU A 117 15.54 -8.36 4.76
C LEU A 117 16.96 -7.76 4.69
N LYS A 118 17.28 -6.83 5.59
CA LYS A 118 18.63 -6.25 5.71
C LYS A 118 19.68 -7.28 6.11
N ARG A 119 19.33 -8.27 6.94
CA ARG A 119 20.31 -9.27 7.41
C ARG A 119 20.81 -10.10 6.24
N ASP A 120 19.87 -10.56 5.40
CA ASP A 120 20.18 -11.36 4.22
C ASP A 120 21.08 -10.57 3.25
N ASP A 121 20.74 -9.30 2.98
CA ASP A 121 21.57 -8.43 2.13
C ASP A 121 22.95 -8.14 2.73
N SER A 122 23.05 -8.00 4.06
CA SER A 122 24.32 -7.70 4.73
C SER A 122 25.31 -8.85 4.59
N PHE A 123 24.84 -10.10 4.69
CA PHE A 123 25.68 -11.27 4.47
C PHE A 123 26.15 -11.36 3.03
N SER A 124 25.25 -11.22 2.05
CA SER A 124 25.64 -11.25 0.63
C SER A 124 26.64 -10.17 0.26
N ARG A 125 26.52 -8.96 0.82
CA ARG A 125 27.48 -7.87 0.59
C ARG A 125 28.85 -8.15 1.19
N TYR A 126 28.89 -8.75 2.38
CA TYR A 126 30.14 -9.14 3.01
C TYR A 126 30.83 -10.27 2.22
N GLU A 127 30.08 -11.27 1.77
CA GLU A 127 30.60 -12.35 0.92
C GLU A 127 31.17 -11.82 -0.40
N ALA A 128 30.49 -10.86 -1.04
CA ALA A 128 30.99 -10.23 -2.25
C ALA A 128 32.29 -9.46 -2.00
N HIS A 129 32.37 -8.73 -0.89
CA HIS A 129 33.58 -7.99 -0.50
C HIS A 129 34.77 -8.93 -0.22
N VAL A 130 34.55 -10.01 0.54
CA VAL A 130 35.57 -11.03 0.80
C VAL A 130 36.01 -11.70 -0.50
N SER A 131 35.07 -12.05 -1.38
CA SER A 131 35.37 -12.66 -2.68
C SER A 131 36.22 -11.74 -3.57
N MET A 132 35.97 -10.42 -3.56
CA MET A 132 36.82 -9.44 -4.25
C MET A 132 38.24 -9.43 -3.67
N MET A 133 38.39 -9.41 -2.34
CA MET A 133 39.70 -9.43 -1.69
C MET A 133 40.49 -10.72 -1.95
N MET A 134 39.81 -11.87 -2.06
CA MET A 134 40.46 -13.17 -2.31
C MET A 134 40.91 -13.37 -3.76
N ASN A 135 40.33 -12.62 -4.70
CA ASN A 135 40.67 -12.68 -6.14
C ASN A 135 41.59 -11.53 -6.59
N SER A 136 42.11 -10.73 -5.66
CA SER A 136 43.11 -9.66 -5.90
C SER A 136 44.51 -10.15 -5.59
#